data_AF-A0A6N6KTE0-F1
#
_entry.id   AF-A0A6N6KTE0-F1
#
_cell.length_a   1.000
_cell.length_b   1.000
_cell.length_c   1.000
_cell.angle_alpha   90.00
_cell.angle_beta   90.00
_cell.angle_gamma   90.00
#
_symmetry.space_group_name_H-M   'P 1'
#
loop_
_entity.id
_entity.type
_entity.pdbx_description
1 polymer ?
#
loop_
_entity_poly.entity_id
_entity_poly.type
_entity_poly.pdbx_seq_one_letter_code
_entity_poly.pdbx_strand_id
1 'polypeptide(L)'
;MLKNTRTSVWIVVAIMLVLLFWRFPDFFKNPNSRVVEPYGDGYKAYMVIVNHAKYDSTYSHFEGMNYPYGEHAVPGVTQPLFSISINFLRQNLIDLSDYTIGIINISMMLGLLLCAVFCFLIFKRLGLPTIYSGLVAIGLAFLNPQMERIGSHYGLSHPEVVPMILYFLMRFEETRKMKWSVAVGLTLWAYSLIHFYYFGIFAFALGIYFSWTTLRDKNFGVKVILNNLKHFAVQVLVAMVFFLYWIYWHDP
;
A
#
# COMPACT_ATOMS: atom_id res chain seq x y z
N MET A 1 25.27 -6.84 -16.28
CA MET A 1 24.72 -5.67 -15.54
C MET A 1 23.87 -6.02 -14.30
N LEU A 2 23.17 -7.17 -14.23
CA LEU A 2 22.24 -7.50 -13.12
C LEU A 2 22.89 -8.18 -11.88
N LYS A 3 24.10 -8.73 -11.99
CA LYS A 3 24.72 -9.52 -10.91
C LYS A 3 25.07 -8.69 -9.66
N ASN A 4 25.31 -7.38 -9.83
CA ASN A 4 25.64 -6.44 -8.75
C ASN A 4 24.42 -5.74 -8.12
N THR A 5 23.21 -5.98 -8.64
CA THR A 5 22.00 -5.30 -8.18
C THR A 5 21.55 -5.77 -6.81
N ARG A 6 21.70 -7.07 -6.48
CA ARG A 6 21.27 -7.62 -5.19
C ARG A 6 22.02 -6.99 -4.01
N THR A 7 23.35 -6.97 -4.07
CA THR A 7 24.19 -6.33 -3.05
C THR A 7 23.86 -4.84 -2.93
N SER A 8 23.66 -4.16 -4.06
CA SER A 8 23.30 -2.74 -4.06
C SER A 8 21.95 -2.46 -3.40
N VAL A 9 20.95 -3.33 -3.56
CA VAL A 9 19.66 -3.20 -2.86
C VAL A 9 19.86 -3.28 -1.35
N TRP A 10 20.64 -4.25 -0.87
CA TRP A 10 20.90 -4.39 0.57
C TRP A 10 21.65 -3.19 1.14
N ILE A 11 22.55 -2.57 0.36
CA ILE A 11 23.21 -1.31 0.75
C ILE A 11 22.17 -0.19 0.88
N VAL A 12 21.24 -0.04 -0.09
CA VAL A 12 20.16 0.96 0.00
C VAL A 12 19.27 0.70 1.22
N VAL A 13 18.91 -0.56 1.49
CA VAL A 13 18.13 -0.95 2.68
C VAL A 13 18.87 -0.57 3.96
N ALA A 14 20.15 -0.93 4.08
CA ALA A 14 20.94 -0.61 5.27
C ALA A 14 21.03 0.91 5.51
N ILE A 15 21.32 1.69 4.46
CA ILE A 15 21.37 3.16 4.57
C ILE A 15 20.00 3.71 4.97
N MET A 16 18.91 3.25 4.34
CA MET A 16 17.56 3.68 4.70
C MET A 16 17.20 3.37 6.15
N LEU A 17 17.55 2.19 6.65
CA LEU A 17 17.31 1.84 8.06
C LEU A 17 18.05 2.77 9.02
N VAL A 18 19.31 3.12 8.73
CA VAL A 18 20.09 4.09 9.51
C VAL A 18 19.43 5.47 9.46
N LEU A 19 19.04 5.94 8.28
CA LEU A 19 18.40 7.25 8.11
C LEU A 19 17.03 7.32 8.80
N LEU A 20 16.21 6.27 8.68
CA LEU A 20 14.92 6.19 9.36
C LEU A 20 15.10 6.20 10.87
N PHE A 21 16.03 5.41 11.40
CA PHE A 21 16.34 5.42 12.84
C PHE A 21 16.78 6.79 13.33
N TRP A 22 17.60 7.50 12.56
CA TRP A 22 18.09 8.83 12.95
C TRP A 22 17.02 9.92 12.81
N ARG A 23 16.19 9.86 11.77
CA ARG A 23 15.12 10.85 11.50
C ARG A 23 13.89 10.65 12.38
N PHE A 24 13.58 9.40 12.72
CA PHE A 24 12.36 8.97 13.42
C PHE A 24 12.68 8.02 14.59
N PRO A 25 13.57 8.39 15.53
CA PRO A 25 14.02 7.48 16.59
C PRO A 25 12.87 6.97 17.47
N ASP A 26 11.82 7.77 17.66
CA ASP A 26 10.67 7.41 18.49
C ASP A 26 9.85 6.26 17.92
N PHE A 27 9.78 6.12 16.59
CA PHE A 27 9.12 4.99 15.94
C PHE A 27 9.79 3.64 16.26
N PHE A 28 11.08 3.64 16.62
CA PHE A 28 11.83 2.44 16.98
C PHE A 28 11.95 2.23 18.48
N LYS A 29 12.10 3.31 19.26
CA LYS A 29 12.25 3.24 20.72
C LYS A 29 10.92 3.04 21.44
N ASN A 30 9.86 3.65 20.92
CA ASN A 30 8.54 3.70 21.52
C ASN A 30 7.45 3.37 20.48
N PRO A 31 7.58 2.28 19.70
CA PRO A 31 6.70 2.01 18.57
C PRO A 31 5.23 1.97 18.97
N ASN A 32 4.93 1.39 20.14
CA ASN A 32 3.56 1.14 20.58
C ASN A 32 3.08 2.08 21.70
N SER A 33 3.99 2.78 22.37
CA SER A 33 3.68 3.63 23.53
C SER A 33 3.46 5.10 23.18
N ARG A 34 3.65 5.48 21.91
CA ARG A 34 3.46 6.84 21.42
C ARG A 34 2.63 6.85 20.14
N VAL A 35 1.79 7.87 20.04
CA VAL A 35 1.08 8.24 18.81
C VAL A 35 1.80 9.43 18.17
N VAL A 36 1.70 9.57 16.85
CA VAL A 36 2.32 10.70 16.14
C VAL A 36 1.68 12.03 16.53
N GLU A 37 0.35 12.10 16.47
CA GLU A 37 -0.41 13.26 16.92
C GLU A 37 -1.32 12.84 18.09
N PRO A 38 -1.11 13.37 19.31
CA PRO A 38 -1.88 12.98 20.49
C PRO A 38 -3.23 13.70 20.62
N TYR A 39 -3.64 14.41 19.58
CA TYR A 39 -4.90 15.15 19.50
C TYR A 39 -5.44 15.11 18.06
N GLY A 40 -6.57 15.78 17.82
CA GLY A 40 -7.08 16.01 16.46
C GLY A 40 -7.36 14.73 15.67
N ASP A 41 -7.16 14.82 14.35
CA ASP A 41 -7.49 13.74 13.42
C ASP A 41 -6.49 12.57 13.51
N GLY A 42 -5.22 12.82 13.82
CA GLY A 42 -4.24 11.75 13.96
C GLY A 42 -4.53 10.83 15.16
N TYR A 43 -4.92 11.39 16.30
CA TYR A 43 -5.33 10.55 17.43
C TYR A 43 -6.56 9.70 17.08
N LYS A 44 -7.57 10.32 16.46
CA LYS A 44 -8.75 9.61 15.95
C LYS A 44 -8.36 8.49 14.97
N ALA A 45 -7.44 8.75 14.04
CA ALA A 45 -6.98 7.77 13.05
C ALA A 45 -6.34 6.52 13.69
N TYR A 46 -5.63 6.64 14.82
CA TYR A 46 -5.22 5.45 15.58
C TYR A 46 -6.42 4.76 16.23
N MET A 47 -7.28 5.53 16.91
CA MET A 47 -8.35 4.96 17.73
C MET A 47 -9.38 4.19 16.89
N VAL A 48 -9.70 4.63 15.67
CA VAL A 48 -10.61 3.87 14.79
C VAL A 48 -10.03 2.50 14.41
N ILE A 49 -8.72 2.44 14.13
CA ILE A 49 -8.02 1.18 13.81
C ILE A 49 -7.97 0.27 15.04
N VAL A 50 -7.59 0.82 16.21
CA VAL A 50 -7.54 0.11 17.49
C VAL A 50 -8.92 -0.45 17.86
N ASN A 51 -9.97 0.36 17.72
CA ASN A 51 -11.33 -0.06 18.06
C ASN A 51 -11.80 -1.21 17.15
N HIS A 52 -11.59 -1.11 15.84
CA HIS A 52 -11.98 -2.19 14.92
C HIS A 52 -11.17 -3.48 15.14
N ALA A 53 -9.87 -3.33 15.43
CA ALA A 53 -9.01 -4.47 15.76
C ALA A 53 -9.42 -5.18 17.06
N LYS A 54 -9.83 -4.42 18.08
CA LYS A 54 -9.98 -4.90 19.46
C LYS A 54 -11.41 -5.19 19.91
N TYR A 55 -12.41 -4.49 19.39
CA TYR A 55 -13.77 -4.56 19.95
C TYR A 55 -14.79 -5.11 18.96
N ASP A 56 -14.68 -4.77 17.67
CA ASP A 56 -15.70 -5.16 16.70
C ASP A 56 -15.74 -6.67 16.48
N SER A 57 -16.96 -7.18 16.29
CA SER A 57 -17.25 -8.60 16.11
C SER A 57 -17.19 -9.05 14.65
N THR A 58 -17.35 -8.11 13.71
CA THR A 58 -17.34 -8.37 12.26
C THR A 58 -16.12 -7.76 11.59
N TYR A 59 -15.82 -8.21 10.37
CA TYR A 59 -14.73 -7.67 9.55
C TYR A 59 -15.15 -6.50 8.66
N SER A 60 -16.45 -6.22 8.55
CA SER A 60 -16.98 -5.19 7.64
C SER A 60 -17.56 -4.01 8.39
N HIS A 61 -18.17 -4.24 9.55
CA HIS A 61 -18.88 -3.22 10.32
C HIS A 61 -18.00 -2.66 11.44
N PHE A 62 -17.97 -1.34 11.55
CA PHE A 62 -17.23 -0.59 12.55
C PHE A 62 -18.19 0.17 13.47
N GLU A 63 -18.21 -0.19 14.76
CA GLU A 63 -19.15 0.36 15.74
C GLU A 63 -18.60 1.57 16.50
N GLY A 64 -17.32 1.91 16.31
CA GLY A 64 -16.63 2.94 17.09
C GLY A 64 -17.00 4.39 16.73
N MET A 65 -17.84 4.62 15.72
CA MET A 65 -18.39 5.93 15.35
C MET A 65 -19.85 5.79 14.88
N ASN A 66 -20.56 6.93 14.74
CA ASN A 66 -21.92 6.99 14.21
C ASN A 66 -22.97 6.16 14.97
N TYR A 67 -22.88 6.12 16.30
CA TYR A 67 -23.93 5.51 17.13
C TYR A 67 -25.33 6.08 16.80
N PRO A 68 -26.39 5.26 16.74
CA PRO A 68 -26.44 3.81 17.00
C PRO A 68 -26.17 2.92 15.77
N TYR A 69 -25.82 3.51 14.63
CA TYR A 69 -25.81 2.80 13.35
C TYR A 69 -24.45 2.22 12.96
N GLY A 70 -23.35 2.75 13.48
CA GLY A 70 -22.02 2.34 13.04
C GLY A 70 -21.70 2.84 11.63
N GLU A 71 -20.67 2.26 11.02
CA GLU A 71 -20.27 2.53 9.65
C GLU A 71 -19.51 1.34 9.07
N HIS A 72 -19.50 1.17 7.74
CA HIS A 72 -18.58 0.21 7.13
C HIS A 72 -17.11 0.57 7.43
N ALA A 73 -16.25 -0.43 7.57
CA ALA A 73 -14.84 -0.30 7.94
C ALA A 73 -14.04 0.60 6.98
N VAL A 74 -14.45 0.67 5.71
CA VAL A 74 -13.84 1.52 4.67
C VAL A 74 -14.08 3.02 4.91
N PRO A 75 -15.32 3.54 4.89
CA PRO A 75 -15.61 4.93 5.23
C PRO A 75 -15.25 5.29 6.68
N GLY A 76 -15.26 4.32 7.60
CA GLY A 76 -14.74 4.50 8.96
C GLY A 76 -13.22 4.70 9.05
N VAL A 77 -12.49 4.55 7.94
CA VAL A 77 -11.02 4.73 7.81
C VAL A 77 -10.25 3.86 8.82
N THR A 78 -10.74 2.66 9.07
CA THR A 78 -10.17 1.72 10.05
C THR A 78 -8.88 1.03 9.59
N GLN A 79 -8.36 1.41 8.41
CA GLN A 79 -7.33 0.67 7.66
C GLN A 79 -7.55 -0.85 7.68
N PRO A 80 -8.63 -1.34 7.05
CA PRO A 80 -9.03 -2.75 7.02
C PRO A 80 -7.91 -3.78 6.90
N LEU A 81 -6.86 -3.51 6.11
CA LEU A 81 -5.74 -4.45 5.97
C LEU A 81 -5.11 -4.77 7.34
N PHE A 82 -4.94 -3.77 8.21
CA PHE A 82 -4.34 -3.96 9.52
C PHE A 82 -5.38 -4.36 10.55
N SER A 83 -6.47 -3.61 10.67
CA SER A 83 -7.47 -3.83 11.71
C SER A 83 -8.17 -5.18 11.60
N ILE A 84 -8.57 -5.61 10.39
CA ILE A 84 -9.18 -6.94 10.18
C ILE A 84 -8.14 -8.04 10.40
N SER A 85 -6.90 -7.86 9.94
CA SER A 85 -5.86 -8.87 10.16
C SER A 85 -5.60 -9.08 11.65
N ILE A 86 -5.51 -8.00 12.44
CA ILE A 86 -5.34 -8.07 13.89
C ILE A 86 -6.57 -8.68 14.57
N ASN A 87 -7.77 -8.29 14.14
CA ASN A 87 -9.02 -8.84 14.65
C ASN A 87 -9.12 -10.35 14.39
N PHE A 88 -8.82 -10.79 13.17
CA PHE A 88 -8.77 -12.21 12.80
C PHE A 88 -7.75 -12.98 13.64
N LEU A 89 -6.53 -12.44 13.81
CA LEU A 89 -5.51 -13.07 14.65
C LEU A 89 -5.97 -13.20 16.10
N ARG A 90 -6.57 -12.14 16.66
CA ARG A 90 -7.14 -12.14 18.02
C ARG A 90 -8.20 -13.22 18.20
N GLN A 91 -9.12 -13.36 17.26
CA GLN A 91 -10.23 -14.31 17.35
C GLN A 91 -9.80 -15.77 17.17
N ASN A 92 -8.71 -16.04 16.42
CA ASN A 92 -8.39 -17.39 15.95
C ASN A 92 -7.03 -17.94 16.39
N LEU A 93 -6.05 -17.09 16.69
CA LEU A 93 -4.65 -17.51 16.89
C LEU A 93 -4.00 -16.88 18.14
N ILE A 94 -3.79 -15.57 18.13
CA ILE A 94 -3.09 -14.80 19.18
C ILE A 94 -3.64 -13.37 19.25
N ASP A 95 -3.80 -12.83 20.46
CA ASP A 95 -4.22 -11.45 20.64
C ASP A 95 -3.03 -10.49 20.48
N LEU A 96 -3.02 -9.75 19.36
CA LEU A 96 -2.06 -8.68 19.06
C LEU A 96 -2.68 -7.28 19.13
N SER A 97 -3.93 -7.15 19.60
CA SER A 97 -4.68 -5.90 19.56
C SER A 97 -4.01 -4.77 20.34
N ASP A 98 -3.32 -5.10 21.43
CA ASP A 98 -2.55 -4.13 22.22
C ASP A 98 -1.32 -3.58 21.49
N TYR A 99 -0.86 -4.21 20.39
CA TYR A 99 0.27 -3.76 19.57
C TYR A 99 -0.14 -2.98 18.31
N THR A 100 -1.43 -2.67 18.15
CA THR A 100 -1.97 -2.05 16.93
C THR A 100 -1.27 -0.73 16.59
N ILE A 101 -1.04 0.15 17.57
CA ILE A 101 -0.35 1.44 17.35
C ILE A 101 1.07 1.20 16.81
N GLY A 102 1.80 0.26 17.40
CA GLY A 102 3.13 -0.16 16.95
C GLY A 102 3.13 -0.68 15.51
N ILE A 103 2.13 -1.48 15.15
CA ILE A 103 1.99 -2.02 13.79
C ILE A 103 1.80 -0.90 12.78
N ILE A 104 0.94 0.08 13.06
CA ILE A 104 0.70 1.23 12.17
C ILE A 104 1.93 2.14 12.08
N ASN A 105 2.62 2.39 13.19
CA ASN A 105 3.85 3.17 13.19
C ASN A 105 4.94 2.54 12.33
N ILE A 106 5.17 1.24 12.51
CA ILE A 106 6.17 0.50 11.75
C ILE A 106 5.75 0.35 10.29
N SER A 107 4.46 0.25 9.98
CA SER A 107 3.99 0.16 8.58
C SER A 107 4.33 1.43 7.78
N MET A 108 4.20 2.62 8.37
CA MET A 108 4.62 3.87 7.72
C MET A 108 6.14 3.92 7.47
N MET A 109 6.95 3.47 8.43
CA MET A 109 8.41 3.40 8.27
C MET A 109 8.82 2.37 7.20
N LEU A 110 8.15 1.22 7.19
CA LEU A 110 8.31 0.20 6.15
C LEU A 110 7.93 0.77 4.78
N GLY A 111 6.89 1.60 4.71
CA GLY A 111 6.49 2.27 3.49
C GLY A 111 7.58 3.18 2.92
N LEU A 112 8.21 4.02 3.75
CA LEU A 112 9.36 4.83 3.30
C LEU A 112 10.53 3.99 2.80
N LEU A 113 10.85 2.90 3.51
CA LEU A 113 11.90 1.96 3.11
C LEU A 113 11.59 1.32 1.75
N LEU A 114 10.37 0.80 1.57
CA LEU A 114 9.95 0.17 0.33
C LEU A 114 9.90 1.17 -0.83
N CYS A 115 9.48 2.41 -0.58
CA CYS A 115 9.51 3.49 -1.56
C CYS A 115 10.93 3.66 -2.15
N ALA A 116 11.95 3.79 -1.29
CA ALA A 116 13.34 3.88 -1.73
C ALA A 116 13.80 2.64 -2.50
N VAL A 117 13.45 1.43 -2.03
CA VAL A 117 13.83 0.18 -2.70
C VAL A 117 13.22 0.10 -4.10
N PHE A 118 11.92 0.35 -4.25
CA PHE A 118 11.26 0.26 -5.55
C PHE A 118 11.70 1.36 -6.51
N CYS A 119 11.91 2.60 -6.03
CA CYS A 119 12.54 3.66 -6.83
C CYS A 119 13.92 3.26 -7.32
N PHE A 120 14.77 2.71 -6.45
CA PHE A 120 16.10 2.21 -6.83
C PHE A 120 16.01 1.13 -7.91
N LEU A 121 15.10 0.16 -7.73
CA LEU A 121 14.89 -0.92 -8.69
C LEU A 121 14.40 -0.41 -10.05
N ILE A 122 13.53 0.60 -10.08
CA ILE A 122 13.10 1.29 -11.31
C ILE A 122 14.31 1.93 -11.99
N PHE A 123 15.10 2.73 -11.28
CA PHE A 123 16.27 3.40 -11.85
C PHE A 123 17.32 2.42 -12.38
N LYS A 124 17.53 1.29 -11.69
CA LYS A 124 18.41 0.24 -12.19
C LYS A 124 17.90 -0.40 -13.48
N ARG A 125 16.58 -0.50 -13.66
CA ARG A 125 15.97 -0.99 -14.92
C ARG A 125 16.04 0.02 -16.05
N LEU A 126 16.01 1.31 -15.73
CA LEU A 126 16.23 2.40 -16.68
C LEU A 126 17.72 2.57 -17.06
N GLY A 127 18.61 1.71 -16.55
CA GLY A 127 20.03 1.72 -16.92
C GLY A 127 20.87 2.77 -16.18
N LEU A 128 20.34 3.41 -15.14
CA LEU A 128 21.06 4.47 -14.42
C LEU A 128 22.24 3.92 -13.58
N PRO A 129 23.31 4.71 -13.37
CA PRO A 129 24.44 4.33 -12.52
C PRO A 129 24.01 4.03 -11.08
N THR A 130 24.63 3.02 -10.45
CA THR A 130 24.18 2.49 -9.15
C THR A 130 24.17 3.53 -8.03
N ILE A 131 25.26 4.30 -7.86
CA ILE A 131 25.36 5.31 -6.80
C ILE A 131 24.29 6.39 -7.00
N TYR A 132 24.15 6.88 -8.23
CA TYR A 132 23.12 7.85 -8.60
C TYR A 132 21.71 7.32 -8.30
N SER A 133 21.40 6.08 -8.71
CA SER A 133 20.12 5.45 -8.42
C SER A 133 19.85 5.35 -6.91
N GLY A 134 20.85 5.02 -6.10
CA GLY A 134 20.71 4.92 -4.65
C GLY A 134 20.40 6.26 -4.01
N LEU A 135 21.22 7.28 -4.30
CA LEU A 135 21.05 8.63 -3.74
C LEU A 135 19.70 9.25 -4.12
N VAL A 136 19.31 9.18 -5.39
CA VAL A 136 18.05 9.76 -5.85
C VAL A 136 16.85 8.99 -5.29
N ALA A 137 16.91 7.67 -5.19
CA ALA A 137 15.81 6.88 -4.64
C ALA A 137 15.57 7.18 -3.15
N ILE A 138 16.64 7.32 -2.37
CA ILE A 138 16.58 7.73 -0.95
C ILE A 138 16.02 9.15 -0.86
N GLY A 139 16.54 10.09 -1.66
CA GLY A 139 16.06 11.47 -1.67
C GLY A 139 14.57 11.56 -1.99
N LEU A 140 14.10 10.86 -3.02
CA LEU A 140 12.67 10.81 -3.36
C LEU A 140 11.83 10.21 -2.24
N ALA A 141 12.31 9.16 -1.56
CA ALA A 141 11.60 8.57 -0.43
C ALA A 141 11.45 9.55 0.74
N PHE A 142 12.36 10.49 0.97
CA PHE A 142 12.20 11.50 2.04
C PHE A 142 11.54 12.80 1.59
N LEU A 143 11.56 13.11 0.29
CA LEU A 143 11.00 14.35 -0.28
C LEU A 143 9.59 14.17 -0.87
N ASN A 144 9.02 12.97 -0.79
CA ASN A 144 7.67 12.73 -1.30
C ASN A 144 6.62 13.47 -0.45
N PRO A 145 5.51 13.94 -1.05
CA PRO A 145 4.47 14.68 -0.34
C PRO A 145 3.67 13.85 0.66
N GLN A 146 3.71 12.51 0.59
CA GLN A 146 3.05 11.63 1.56
C GLN A 146 3.75 11.67 2.94
N MET A 147 4.97 12.20 3.03
CA MET A 147 5.62 12.51 4.31
C MET A 147 4.78 13.43 5.18
N GLU A 148 4.10 14.41 4.59
CA GLU A 148 3.20 15.34 5.31
C GLU A 148 1.94 14.64 5.83
N ARG A 149 1.59 13.47 5.27
CA ARG A 149 0.43 12.69 5.71
C ARG A 149 0.70 11.91 6.99
N ILE A 150 1.97 11.65 7.33
CA ILE A 150 2.37 10.93 8.55
C ILE A 150 1.87 11.64 9.80
N GLY A 151 1.56 12.95 9.75
CA GLY A 151 1.02 13.69 10.91
C GLY A 151 -0.35 13.15 11.37
N SER A 152 -1.29 12.94 10.45
CA SER A 152 -2.68 12.64 10.82
C SER A 152 -3.44 11.71 9.86
N HIS A 153 -2.91 11.45 8.67
CA HIS A 153 -3.57 10.70 7.60
C HIS A 153 -2.80 9.40 7.29
N TYR A 154 -2.71 8.51 8.26
CA TYR A 154 -1.83 7.33 8.21
C TYR A 154 -2.15 6.41 7.02
N GLY A 155 -3.43 6.25 6.66
CA GLY A 155 -3.81 5.40 5.52
C GLY A 155 -3.30 5.94 4.17
N LEU A 156 -2.97 7.23 4.08
CA LEU A 156 -2.37 7.87 2.90
C LEU A 156 -0.85 8.07 3.05
N SER A 157 -0.25 7.61 4.14
CA SER A 157 1.17 7.73 4.46
C SER A 157 2.00 6.57 3.91
N HIS A 158 1.59 6.05 2.75
CA HIS A 158 2.18 4.90 2.08
C HIS A 158 2.77 5.29 0.72
N PRO A 159 3.94 5.96 0.68
CA PRO A 159 4.57 6.42 -0.56
C PRO A 159 5.09 5.30 -1.46
N GLU A 160 5.22 4.07 -0.95
CA GLU A 160 5.69 2.89 -1.67
C GLU A 160 4.71 2.39 -2.74
N VAL A 161 3.42 2.65 -2.59
CA VAL A 161 2.39 2.09 -3.48
C VAL A 161 2.60 2.50 -4.94
N VAL A 162 2.97 3.77 -5.17
CA VAL A 162 3.24 4.30 -6.51
C VAL A 162 4.44 3.60 -7.17
N PRO A 163 5.67 3.62 -6.59
CA PRO A 163 6.80 2.95 -7.19
C PRO A 163 6.64 1.42 -7.23
N MET A 164 5.89 0.79 -6.32
CA MET A 164 5.56 -0.64 -6.42
C MET A 164 4.75 -0.95 -7.68
N ILE A 165 3.63 -0.24 -7.90
CA ILE A 165 2.79 -0.42 -9.09
C ILE A 165 3.59 -0.13 -10.36
N LEU A 166 4.33 0.98 -10.40
CA LEU A 166 5.17 1.32 -11.56
C LEU A 166 6.23 0.24 -11.83
N TYR A 167 6.93 -0.24 -10.79
CA TYR A 167 7.91 -1.29 -10.96
C TYR A 167 7.28 -2.58 -11.52
N PHE A 168 6.17 -3.05 -10.93
CA PHE A 168 5.51 -4.26 -11.41
C PHE A 168 4.91 -4.09 -12.81
N LEU A 169 4.40 -2.91 -13.16
CA LEU A 169 3.99 -2.58 -14.53
C LEU A 169 5.18 -2.60 -15.50
N MET A 170 6.34 -2.07 -15.14
CA MET A 170 7.55 -2.19 -15.97
C MET A 170 7.92 -3.67 -16.19
N ARG A 171 7.86 -4.51 -15.14
CA ARG A 171 8.11 -5.96 -15.29
C ARG A 171 7.08 -6.65 -16.17
N PHE A 172 5.84 -6.19 -16.10
CA PHE A 172 4.75 -6.66 -16.93
C PHE A 172 4.98 -6.25 -18.39
N GLU A 173 5.40 -5.03 -18.69
CA GLU A 173 5.72 -4.61 -20.07
C GLU A 173 6.88 -5.41 -20.66
N GLU A 174 7.92 -5.68 -19.88
CA GLU A 174 9.09 -6.45 -20.34
C GLU A 174 8.77 -7.91 -20.72
N THR A 175 7.80 -8.53 -20.06
CA THR A 175 7.62 -10.00 -20.15
C THR A 175 6.20 -10.47 -20.39
N ARG A 176 5.21 -9.62 -20.13
CA ARG A 176 3.76 -9.84 -20.22
C ARG A 176 3.27 -11.07 -19.44
N LYS A 177 4.07 -11.54 -18.46
CA LYS A 177 3.75 -12.71 -17.63
C LYS A 177 2.70 -12.38 -16.58
N MET A 178 1.76 -13.30 -16.37
CA MET A 178 0.64 -13.12 -15.45
C MET A 178 1.05 -12.82 -14.00
N LYS A 179 2.18 -13.36 -13.53
CA LYS A 179 2.70 -13.09 -12.18
C LYS A 179 2.88 -11.60 -11.88
N TRP A 180 3.16 -10.77 -12.89
CA TRP A 180 3.31 -9.33 -12.71
C TRP A 180 1.96 -8.61 -12.68
N SER A 181 0.97 -9.10 -13.44
CA SER A 181 -0.42 -8.66 -13.28
C SER A 181 -0.96 -9.01 -11.89
N VAL A 182 -0.66 -10.21 -11.39
CA VAL A 182 -1.01 -10.61 -10.03
C VAL A 182 -0.31 -9.71 -9.01
N ALA A 183 0.98 -9.39 -9.21
CA ALA A 183 1.69 -8.47 -8.31
C ALA A 183 1.07 -7.06 -8.27
N VAL A 184 0.68 -6.50 -9.42
CA VAL A 184 -0.05 -5.22 -9.49
C VAL A 184 -1.41 -5.34 -8.80
N GLY A 185 -2.20 -6.38 -9.11
CA GLY A 185 -3.53 -6.58 -8.54
C GLY A 185 -3.52 -6.78 -7.02
N LEU A 186 -2.57 -7.57 -6.51
CA LEU A 186 -2.37 -7.75 -5.07
C LEU A 186 -1.93 -6.46 -4.38
N THR A 187 -1.06 -5.68 -5.02
CA THR A 187 -0.66 -4.36 -4.50
C THR A 187 -1.89 -3.44 -4.45
N LEU A 188 -2.65 -3.33 -5.54
CA LEU A 188 -3.86 -2.53 -5.58
C LEU A 188 -4.84 -2.96 -4.49
N TRP A 189 -5.13 -4.25 -4.38
CA TRP A 189 -6.04 -4.80 -3.39
C TRP A 189 -5.59 -4.51 -1.95
N ALA A 190 -4.33 -4.80 -1.61
CA ALA A 190 -3.80 -4.58 -0.27
C ALA A 190 -3.81 -3.10 0.13
N TYR A 191 -3.36 -2.20 -0.76
CA TYR A 191 -3.35 -0.77 -0.45
C TYR A 191 -4.77 -0.17 -0.46
N SER A 192 -5.70 -0.72 -1.23
CA SER A 192 -7.11 -0.31 -1.15
C SER A 192 -7.76 -0.70 0.18
N LEU A 193 -7.30 -1.79 0.81
CA LEU A 193 -7.65 -2.15 2.18
C LEU A 193 -6.95 -1.29 3.23
N ILE A 194 -5.84 -0.62 2.92
CA ILE A 194 -5.26 0.40 3.81
C ILE A 194 -6.07 1.70 3.68
N HIS A 195 -6.31 2.14 2.44
CA HIS A 195 -7.11 3.33 2.15
C HIS A 195 -7.73 3.25 0.75
N PHE A 196 -9.05 3.31 0.66
CA PHE A 196 -9.77 3.00 -0.57
C PHE A 196 -9.53 3.99 -1.73
N TYR A 197 -9.03 5.20 -1.44
CA TYR A 197 -8.58 6.14 -2.48
C TYR A 197 -7.54 5.56 -3.43
N TYR A 198 -6.68 4.65 -2.95
CA TYR A 198 -5.73 3.95 -3.82
C TYR A 198 -6.46 3.13 -4.90
N PHE A 199 -7.60 2.53 -4.58
CA PHE A 199 -8.42 1.83 -5.56
C PHE A 199 -8.82 2.76 -6.71
N GLY A 200 -9.48 3.87 -6.39
CA GLY A 200 -9.99 4.79 -7.40
C GLY A 200 -8.89 5.37 -8.29
N ILE A 201 -7.79 5.85 -7.67
CA ILE A 201 -6.66 6.46 -8.39
C ILE A 201 -6.01 5.45 -9.34
N PHE A 202 -5.67 4.26 -8.84
CA PHE A 202 -4.92 3.29 -9.65
C PHE A 202 -5.81 2.50 -10.60
N ALA A 203 -7.08 2.21 -10.27
CA ALA A 203 -8.02 1.63 -11.22
C ALA A 203 -8.20 2.55 -12.43
N PHE A 204 -8.32 3.87 -12.21
CA PHE A 204 -8.39 4.86 -13.27
C PHE A 204 -7.09 4.92 -14.09
N ALA A 205 -5.92 5.03 -13.42
CA ALA A 205 -4.63 5.08 -14.10
C ALA A 205 -4.34 3.81 -14.93
N LEU A 206 -4.66 2.63 -14.39
CA LEU A 206 -4.52 1.36 -15.08
C LEU A 206 -5.51 1.24 -16.25
N GLY A 207 -6.74 1.73 -16.07
CA GLY A 207 -7.72 1.83 -17.15
C GLY A 207 -7.21 2.65 -18.33
N ILE A 208 -6.65 3.83 -18.07
CA ILE A 208 -5.99 4.66 -19.10
C ILE A 208 -4.84 3.90 -19.75
N TYR A 209 -3.96 3.29 -18.95
CA TYR A 209 -2.80 2.56 -19.45
C TYR A 209 -3.20 1.39 -20.37
N PHE A 210 -4.18 0.56 -19.98
CA PHE A 210 -4.65 -0.55 -20.82
C PHE A 210 -5.41 -0.07 -22.06
N SER A 211 -6.17 1.02 -21.94
CA SER A 211 -6.85 1.63 -23.08
C SER A 211 -5.83 2.14 -24.10
N TRP A 212 -4.85 2.92 -23.64
CA TRP A 212 -3.78 3.45 -24.48
C TRP A 212 -2.95 2.35 -25.13
N THR A 213 -2.51 1.34 -24.36
CA THR A 213 -1.70 0.22 -24.89
C THR A 213 -2.48 -0.62 -25.91
N THR A 214 -3.80 -0.77 -25.74
CA THR A 214 -4.65 -1.44 -26.72
C THR A 214 -4.78 -0.61 -28.00
N LEU A 215 -5.14 0.68 -27.88
CA LEU A 215 -5.43 1.55 -29.02
C LEU A 215 -4.20 1.85 -29.89
N ARG A 216 -3.00 1.86 -29.29
CA ARG A 216 -1.73 2.11 -30.03
C ARG A 216 -1.12 0.85 -30.65
N ASP A 217 -1.68 -0.33 -30.40
CA ASP A 217 -1.11 -1.57 -30.93
C ASP A 217 -1.30 -1.60 -32.46
N LYS A 218 -0.21 -1.83 -33.19
CA LYS A 218 -0.23 -1.87 -34.67
C LYS A 218 -1.15 -2.99 -35.20
N ASN A 219 -1.36 -4.03 -34.39
CA ASN A 219 -2.23 -5.17 -34.72
C ASN A 219 -3.58 -5.06 -33.99
N PHE A 220 -4.09 -3.84 -33.80
CA PHE A 220 -5.35 -3.59 -33.12
C PHE A 220 -6.46 -4.51 -33.65
N GLY A 221 -7.13 -5.19 -32.73
CA GLY A 221 -8.20 -6.13 -33.03
C GLY A 221 -8.65 -6.89 -31.80
N VAL A 222 -9.67 -7.73 -31.97
CA VAL A 222 -10.34 -8.45 -30.86
C VAL A 222 -9.35 -9.25 -30.00
N LYS A 223 -8.34 -9.88 -30.62
CA LYS A 223 -7.33 -10.66 -29.88
C LYS A 223 -6.49 -9.81 -28.93
N VAL A 224 -6.08 -8.62 -29.35
CA VAL A 224 -5.31 -7.69 -28.50
C VAL A 224 -6.20 -7.17 -27.37
N ILE A 225 -7.44 -6.80 -27.68
CA ILE A 225 -8.44 -6.35 -26.70
C ILE A 225 -8.64 -7.43 -25.62
N LEU A 226 -8.94 -8.67 -26.00
CA LEU A 226 -9.17 -9.77 -25.05
C LEU A 226 -7.92 -10.06 -24.20
N ASN A 227 -6.73 -10.00 -24.79
CA ASN A 227 -5.50 -10.22 -24.05
C ASN A 227 -5.24 -9.11 -23.01
N ASN A 228 -5.41 -7.85 -23.38
CA ASN A 228 -5.28 -6.73 -22.44
C ASN A 228 -6.37 -6.75 -21.37
N LEU A 229 -7.61 -7.07 -21.75
CA LEU A 229 -8.73 -7.20 -20.82
C LEU A 229 -8.47 -8.29 -19.79
N LYS A 230 -7.88 -9.42 -20.17
CA LYS A 230 -7.46 -10.47 -19.23
C LYS A 230 -6.50 -9.95 -18.16
N HIS A 231 -5.51 -9.16 -18.54
CA HIS A 231 -4.56 -8.59 -17.58
C HIS A 231 -5.19 -7.49 -16.73
N PHE A 232 -6.00 -6.63 -17.34
CA PHE A 232 -6.78 -5.62 -16.61
C PHE A 232 -7.73 -6.25 -15.60
N ALA A 233 -8.37 -7.37 -15.95
CA ALA A 233 -9.26 -8.10 -15.06
C ALA A 233 -8.53 -8.56 -13.80
N VAL A 234 -7.34 -9.16 -13.96
CA VAL A 234 -6.51 -9.60 -12.83
C VAL A 234 -5.99 -8.42 -12.01
N GLN A 235 -5.63 -7.30 -12.65
CA GLN A 235 -5.06 -6.14 -11.96
C GLN A 235 -6.11 -5.30 -11.23
N VAL A 236 -7.34 -5.21 -11.74
CA VAL A 236 -8.36 -4.27 -11.26
C VAL A 236 -9.69 -4.96 -10.96
N LEU A 237 -10.26 -5.70 -11.92
CA LEU A 237 -11.63 -6.22 -11.77
C LEU A 237 -11.75 -7.25 -10.64
N VAL A 238 -10.74 -8.07 -10.39
CA VAL A 238 -10.75 -9.01 -9.25
C VAL A 238 -10.85 -8.25 -7.92
N ALA A 239 -10.04 -7.21 -7.73
CA ALA A 239 -10.12 -6.36 -6.54
C ALA A 239 -11.47 -5.63 -6.48
N MET A 240 -11.96 -5.13 -7.61
CA MET A 240 -13.26 -4.46 -7.70
C MET A 240 -14.41 -5.36 -7.25
N VAL A 241 -14.47 -6.58 -7.78
CA VAL A 241 -15.51 -7.57 -7.41
C VAL A 241 -15.41 -7.91 -5.93
N PHE A 242 -14.20 -8.08 -5.40
CA PHE A 242 -13.99 -8.25 -3.96
C PHE A 242 -14.56 -7.09 -3.15
N PHE A 243 -14.22 -5.83 -3.48
CA PHE A 243 -14.70 -4.67 -2.73
C PHE A 243 -16.20 -4.43 -2.88
N LEU A 244 -16.75 -4.62 -4.08
CA LEU A 244 -18.19 -4.53 -4.29
C LEU A 244 -18.94 -5.57 -3.47
N TYR A 245 -18.47 -6.82 -3.49
CA TYR A 245 -19.05 -7.85 -2.64
C TYR A 245 -18.90 -7.48 -1.16
N TRP A 246 -17.69 -7.17 -0.70
CA TRP A 246 -17.42 -6.92 0.70
C TRP A 246 -18.14 -5.71 1.29
N ILE A 247 -18.29 -4.62 0.52
CA ILE A 247 -18.96 -3.39 0.97
C ILE A 247 -20.50 -3.54 0.95
N TYR A 248 -21.06 -4.19 -0.07
CA TYR A 248 -22.52 -4.27 -0.22
C TYR A 248 -23.15 -5.52 0.40
N TRP A 249 -22.34 -6.53 0.71
CA TRP A 249 -22.82 -7.84 1.13
C TRP A 249 -22.27 -8.16 2.52
N HIS A 250 -23.18 -8.30 3.50
CA HIS A 250 -22.90 -8.56 4.92
C HIS A 250 -22.44 -7.38 5.80
N ASP A 251 -22.74 -6.13 5.41
CA ASP A 251 -22.76 -5.03 6.39
C ASP A 251 -24.15 -5.02 7.08
N PRO A 252 -24.24 -5.08 8.43
CA PRO A 252 -25.50 -5.15 9.20
C PRO A 252 -26.50 -4.00 8.94
#